data_AF-V9HL18-F1
#
_entry.id   AF-V9HL18-F1
#
_cell.length_a   1.000
_cell.length_b   1.000
_cell.length_c   1.000
_cell.angle_alpha   90.00
_cell.angle_beta   90.00
_cell.angle_gamma   90.00
#
_symmetry.space_group_name_H-M   'P 1'
#
loop_
_entity.id
_entity.type
_entity.pdbx_description
1 polymer ?
#
loop_
_entity_poly.entity_id
_entity_poly.type
_entity_poly.pdbx_seq_one_letter_code
_entity_poly.pdbx_strand_id
1 'polypeptide(L)'
;MKMKKLLVVTAVSATFFVPLSAHADDLLTGDTRLACEAILCLSSAERPNECAESLHRYFSIKLKKPYKTIQARKDFLNLCPSSREPNMPQLVNALAKGAGRCDAAELNKIGHYVGLGQNRRFVVSKTKPSYCAAYENHEWTTVKTELQTVYCTRMVRSIGGFGGSLSHSQPHTEKYACGHKWVDVK
;
A
#
# COMPACT_ATOMS: atom_id res chain seq x y z
N MET A 1 -44.82 52.32 41.32
CA MET A 1 -43.79 51.26 41.47
C MET A 1 -44.03 50.25 40.35
N LYS A 2 -43.21 50.24 39.29
CA LYS A 2 -42.06 49.35 39.07
C LYS A 2 -42.43 47.85 39.05
N MET A 3 -42.30 47.28 37.85
CA MET A 3 -42.64 45.93 37.37
C MET A 3 -41.93 44.78 38.12
N LYS A 4 -42.35 43.54 37.75
CA LYS A 4 -41.62 42.25 37.62
C LYS A 4 -42.31 41.17 38.49
N LYS A 5 -42.67 39.97 38.00
CA LYS A 5 -41.94 39.03 37.14
C LYS A 5 -42.89 38.06 36.40
N LEU A 6 -42.42 37.62 35.24
CA LEU A 6 -42.84 36.47 34.43
C LEU A 6 -42.94 35.14 35.21
N LEU A 7 -43.72 34.18 34.69
CA LEU A 7 -43.31 32.84 34.20
C LEU A 7 -44.61 32.06 33.80
N VAL A 8 -44.92 31.77 32.52
CA VAL A 8 -44.38 30.77 31.56
C VAL A 8 -45.22 29.48 31.47
N VAL A 9 -45.87 29.32 30.30
CA VAL A 9 -45.99 28.16 29.38
C VAL A 9 -46.61 26.84 29.85
N THR A 10 -47.63 26.38 29.11
CA THR A 10 -47.67 25.02 28.52
C THR A 10 -48.36 25.07 27.15
N ALA A 11 -47.56 25.08 26.08
CA ALA A 11 -48.02 24.76 24.73
C ALA A 11 -47.75 23.27 24.50
N VAL A 12 -48.81 22.49 24.28
CA VAL A 12 -48.71 21.07 23.92
C VAL A 12 -48.21 20.98 22.48
N SER A 13 -46.90 20.79 22.32
CA SER A 13 -46.30 20.40 21.05
C SER A 13 -46.26 18.89 20.98
N ALA A 14 -47.21 18.30 20.25
CA ALA A 14 -47.15 16.90 19.84
C ALA A 14 -46.06 16.78 18.76
N THR A 15 -44.83 16.52 19.19
CA THR A 15 -43.75 16.11 18.29
C THR A 15 -44.01 14.66 17.90
N PHE A 16 -44.41 14.46 16.65
CA PHE A 16 -44.31 13.16 15.99
C PHE A 16 -42.84 12.75 15.99
N PHE A 17 -42.46 11.88 16.92
CA PHE A 17 -41.23 11.10 16.79
C PHE A 17 -41.43 10.11 15.65
N VAL A 18 -41.00 10.51 14.45
CA VAL A 18 -40.71 9.55 13.39
C VAL A 18 -39.46 8.81 13.86
N PRO A 19 -39.50 7.47 14.06
CA PRO A 19 -38.27 6.73 14.24
C PRO A 19 -37.46 6.90 12.96
N LEU A 20 -36.35 7.62 13.06
CA LEU A 20 -35.32 7.63 12.04
C LEU A 20 -34.67 6.24 12.10
N SER A 21 -35.28 5.28 11.41
CA SER A 21 -34.62 4.01 11.10
C SER A 21 -33.41 4.37 10.24
N ALA A 22 -32.23 4.37 10.87
CA ALA A 22 -30.98 4.28 10.18
C ALA A 22 -30.98 2.93 9.44
N HIS A 23 -31.40 2.95 8.17
CA HIS A 23 -31.36 1.81 7.26
C HIS A 23 -29.89 1.57 6.84
N ALA A 24 -29.03 1.19 7.78
CA ALA A 24 -27.65 0.79 7.51
C ALA A 24 -27.50 -0.75 7.47
N ASP A 25 -28.43 -1.50 8.07
CA ASP A 25 -28.29 -2.94 8.27
C ASP A 25 -28.74 -3.80 7.07
N ASP A 26 -29.53 -3.27 6.13
CA ASP A 26 -30.06 -4.05 4.99
C ASP A 26 -29.22 -3.89 3.69
N LEU A 27 -28.23 -2.99 3.69
CA LEU A 27 -27.47 -2.62 2.48
C LEU A 27 -26.07 -3.27 2.39
N LEU A 28 -25.62 -3.95 3.46
CA LEU A 28 -24.28 -4.57 3.56
C LEU A 28 -24.39 -6.06 3.93
N THR A 29 -25.19 -6.83 3.21
CA THR A 29 -25.24 -8.29 3.36
C THR A 29 -24.41 -8.99 2.28
N GLY A 30 -23.83 -10.15 2.62
CA GLY A 30 -23.07 -10.99 1.70
C GLY A 30 -21.80 -10.36 1.13
N ASP A 31 -21.58 -10.52 -0.18
CA ASP A 31 -20.36 -10.09 -0.89
C ASP A 31 -20.12 -8.56 -0.83
N THR A 32 -21.18 -7.76 -0.66
CA THR A 32 -21.06 -6.29 -0.50
C THR A 32 -20.32 -5.92 0.78
N ARG A 33 -20.62 -6.59 1.90
CA ARG A 33 -19.92 -6.42 3.18
C ARG A 33 -18.44 -6.74 3.03
N LEU A 34 -18.16 -7.91 2.42
CA LEU A 34 -16.81 -8.41 2.23
C LEU A 34 -15.99 -7.52 1.30
N ALA A 35 -16.62 -6.91 0.30
CA ALA A 35 -15.96 -5.97 -0.59
C ALA A 35 -15.48 -4.72 0.16
N CYS A 36 -16.36 -4.11 0.98
CA CYS A 36 -16.00 -2.93 1.75
C CYS A 36 -14.90 -3.22 2.78
N GLU A 37 -15.02 -4.35 3.49
CA GLU A 37 -14.01 -4.78 4.44
C GLU A 37 -12.69 -5.12 3.74
N ALA A 38 -12.73 -5.77 2.57
CA ALA A 38 -11.53 -6.03 1.77
C ALA A 38 -10.83 -4.72 1.35
N ILE A 39 -11.55 -3.66 1.00
CA ILE A 39 -10.94 -2.36 0.68
C ILE A 39 -10.17 -1.84 1.90
N LEU A 40 -10.78 -1.83 3.08
CA LEU A 40 -10.12 -1.38 4.32
C LEU A 40 -8.90 -2.23 4.65
N CYS A 41 -9.06 -3.55 4.65
CA CYS A 41 -8.01 -4.51 4.97
C CYS A 41 -6.85 -4.54 3.96
N LEU A 42 -7.12 -4.24 2.69
CA LEU A 42 -6.07 -4.13 1.68
C LEU A 42 -5.37 -2.76 1.69
N SER A 43 -5.95 -1.75 2.32
CA SER A 43 -5.37 -0.40 2.44
C SER A 43 -4.45 -0.26 3.66
N SER A 44 -4.60 -1.16 4.63
CA SER A 44 -3.72 -1.29 5.80
C SER A 44 -2.51 -2.18 5.54
N ALA A 45 -1.38 -1.86 6.18
CA ALA A 45 -0.21 -2.74 6.28
C ALA A 45 -0.50 -3.97 7.15
N GLU A 46 -1.26 -3.78 8.23
CA GLU A 46 -1.62 -4.81 9.19
C GLU A 46 -2.92 -5.51 8.79
N ARG A 47 -2.93 -6.84 8.91
CA ARG A 47 -4.06 -7.70 8.56
C ARG A 47 -4.49 -8.52 9.77
N PRO A 48 -5.37 -7.98 10.63
CA PRO A 48 -5.91 -8.72 11.76
C PRO A 48 -6.78 -9.89 11.28
N ASN A 49 -7.11 -10.80 12.20
CA ASN A 49 -7.94 -11.97 11.90
C ASN A 49 -9.33 -11.61 11.39
N GLU A 50 -9.86 -10.43 11.71
CA GLU A 50 -11.14 -9.94 11.20
C GLU A 50 -11.14 -9.87 9.67
N CYS A 51 -10.03 -9.41 9.10
CA CYS A 51 -9.85 -9.33 7.65
C CYS A 51 -9.80 -10.69 6.94
N ALA A 52 -9.70 -11.82 7.66
CA ALA A 52 -9.44 -13.12 7.06
C ALA A 52 -10.53 -13.55 6.08
N GLU A 53 -11.81 -13.34 6.41
CA GLU A 53 -12.93 -13.73 5.54
C GLU A 53 -12.94 -12.92 4.24
N SER A 54 -12.88 -11.59 4.37
CA SER A 54 -12.93 -10.65 3.26
C SER A 54 -11.71 -10.77 2.33
N LEU A 55 -10.52 -10.98 2.90
CA LEU A 55 -9.32 -11.25 2.11
C LEU A 55 -9.36 -12.63 1.47
N HIS A 56 -9.87 -13.66 2.15
CA HIS A 56 -10.05 -14.99 1.57
C HIS A 56 -10.99 -14.92 0.35
N ARG A 57 -12.12 -14.22 0.47
CA ARG A 57 -13.04 -13.99 -0.65
C ARG A 57 -12.34 -13.27 -1.80
N TYR A 58 -11.62 -12.18 -1.53
CA TYR A 58 -10.86 -11.43 -2.55
C TYR A 58 -9.79 -12.30 -3.25
N PHE A 59 -9.00 -13.05 -2.50
CA PHE A 59 -7.89 -13.84 -3.05
C PHE A 59 -8.35 -15.12 -3.74
N SER A 60 -9.50 -15.68 -3.34
CA SER A 60 -10.14 -16.83 -4.03
C SER A 60 -10.61 -16.49 -5.45
N ILE A 61 -10.85 -15.22 -5.76
CA ILE A 61 -11.11 -14.76 -7.13
C ILE A 61 -9.83 -14.95 -7.95
N LYS A 62 -9.79 -16.02 -8.72
CA LYS A 62 -8.69 -16.38 -9.61
C LYS A 62 -9.24 -16.94 -10.92
N LEU A 63 -8.96 -16.24 -12.01
CA LEU A 63 -9.30 -16.65 -13.36
C LEU A 63 -8.05 -17.13 -14.12
N LYS A 64 -8.27 -17.84 -15.23
CA LYS A 64 -7.19 -18.40 -16.07
C LYS A 64 -6.20 -17.35 -16.57
N LYS A 65 -6.65 -16.12 -16.81
CA LYS A 65 -5.83 -15.02 -17.35
C LYS A 65 -5.64 -13.94 -16.28
N PRO A 66 -4.42 -13.42 -16.07
CA PRO A 66 -4.13 -12.48 -14.98
C PRO A 66 -4.92 -11.17 -15.08
N TYR A 67 -5.04 -10.61 -16.29
CA TYR A 67 -5.84 -9.39 -16.49
C TYR A 67 -7.33 -9.59 -16.18
N LYS A 68 -7.87 -10.80 -16.43
CA LYS A 68 -9.25 -11.13 -16.06
C LYS A 68 -9.38 -11.23 -14.54
N THR A 69 -8.41 -11.82 -13.85
CA THR A 69 -8.39 -11.85 -12.38
C THR A 69 -8.38 -10.46 -11.78
N ILE A 70 -7.54 -9.56 -12.31
CA ILE A 70 -7.49 -8.15 -11.88
C ILE A 70 -8.85 -7.47 -12.09
N GLN A 71 -9.46 -7.66 -13.26
CA GLN A 71 -10.79 -7.10 -13.54
C GLN A 71 -11.86 -7.66 -12.58
N ALA A 72 -11.92 -8.97 -12.39
CA ALA A 72 -12.90 -9.59 -11.49
C ALA A 72 -12.71 -9.17 -10.03
N ARG A 73 -11.46 -8.98 -9.59
CA ARG A 73 -11.16 -8.42 -8.26
C ARG A 73 -11.60 -6.96 -8.14
N LYS A 74 -11.38 -6.16 -9.19
CA LYS A 74 -11.88 -4.78 -9.26
C LYS A 74 -13.41 -4.75 -9.19
N ASP A 75 -14.08 -5.64 -9.91
CA ASP A 75 -15.54 -5.74 -9.93
C ASP A 75 -16.09 -6.14 -8.56
N PHE A 76 -15.43 -7.08 -7.87
CA PHE A 76 -15.75 -7.42 -6.48
C PHE A 76 -15.59 -6.22 -5.53
N LEU A 77 -14.47 -5.50 -5.58
CA LEU A 77 -14.28 -4.30 -4.74
C LEU A 77 -15.32 -3.21 -5.06
N ASN A 78 -15.80 -3.13 -6.31
CA ASN A 78 -16.84 -2.21 -6.74
C ASN A 78 -18.26 -2.55 -6.26
N LEU A 79 -18.44 -3.71 -5.61
CA LEU A 79 -19.68 -3.99 -4.88
C LEU A 79 -19.83 -3.06 -3.69
N CYS A 80 -18.73 -2.60 -3.10
CA CYS A 80 -18.77 -1.65 -2.00
C CYS A 80 -19.28 -0.27 -2.48
N PRO A 81 -20.35 0.30 -1.89
CA PRO A 81 -20.86 1.62 -2.28
C PRO A 81 -19.81 2.74 -2.20
N SER A 82 -18.94 2.70 -1.18
CA SER A 82 -17.85 3.67 -0.98
C SER A 82 -16.77 3.61 -2.06
N SER A 83 -16.73 2.57 -2.90
CA SER A 83 -15.77 2.49 -4.01
C SER A 83 -15.94 3.59 -5.05
N ARG A 84 -17.10 4.26 -5.07
CA ARG A 84 -17.50 5.30 -6.02
C ARG A 84 -17.27 6.72 -5.49
N GLU A 85 -16.87 6.87 -4.24
CA GLU A 85 -16.52 8.17 -3.67
C GLU A 85 -15.34 8.80 -4.42
N PRO A 86 -15.15 10.13 -4.33
CA PRO A 86 -13.99 10.79 -4.94
C PRO A 86 -12.67 10.11 -4.53
N ASN A 87 -11.73 9.98 -5.47
CA ASN A 87 -10.42 9.32 -5.32
C ASN A 87 -10.44 7.80 -5.06
N MET A 88 -11.54 7.22 -4.60
CA MET A 88 -11.67 5.77 -4.36
C MET A 88 -11.49 4.87 -5.59
N PRO A 89 -11.96 5.22 -6.80
CA PRO A 89 -11.73 4.41 -7.99
C PRO A 89 -10.24 4.21 -8.31
N GLN A 90 -9.39 5.19 -7.99
CA GLN A 90 -7.94 5.08 -8.16
C GLN A 90 -7.36 4.07 -7.16
N LEU A 91 -7.76 4.16 -5.90
CA LEU A 91 -7.38 3.18 -4.87
C LEU A 91 -7.83 1.78 -5.26
N VAL A 92 -9.10 1.59 -5.61
CA VAL A 92 -9.66 0.30 -6.01
C VAL A 92 -8.91 -0.31 -7.19
N ASN A 93 -8.54 0.51 -8.17
CA ASN A 93 -7.72 0.05 -9.29
C ASN A 93 -6.29 -0.35 -8.85
N ALA A 94 -5.69 0.38 -7.92
CA ALA A 94 -4.39 0.04 -7.35
C ALA A 94 -4.45 -1.25 -6.53
N LEU A 95 -5.49 -1.40 -5.69
CA LEU A 95 -5.79 -2.60 -4.92
C LEU A 95 -6.01 -3.80 -5.83
N ALA A 96 -6.78 -3.68 -6.92
CA ALA A 96 -7.01 -4.78 -7.85
C ALA A 96 -5.72 -5.28 -8.53
N LYS A 97 -4.79 -4.36 -8.84
CA LYS A 97 -3.52 -4.68 -9.51
C LYS A 97 -2.46 -5.23 -8.56
N GLY A 98 -2.31 -4.61 -7.39
CA GLY A 98 -1.25 -4.91 -6.43
C GLY A 98 -1.70 -5.76 -5.24
N ALA A 99 -3.00 -5.90 -4.98
CA ALA A 99 -3.56 -6.50 -3.77
C ALA A 99 -2.96 -5.92 -2.46
N GLY A 100 -2.65 -4.62 -2.46
CA GLY A 100 -1.96 -3.96 -1.34
C GLY A 100 -0.53 -4.44 -1.09
N ARG A 101 0.09 -5.17 -2.03
CA ARG A 101 1.48 -5.66 -1.95
C ARG A 101 2.43 -4.67 -2.62
N CYS A 102 2.50 -3.49 -2.03
CA CYS A 102 3.44 -2.44 -2.42
C CYS A 102 4.50 -2.21 -1.34
N ASP A 103 4.68 -3.19 -0.47
CA ASP A 103 5.72 -3.26 0.55
C ASP A 103 7.09 -3.57 -0.09
N ALA A 104 8.13 -3.27 0.67
CA ALA A 104 9.51 -3.41 0.23
C ALA A 104 9.84 -4.85 -0.17
N ALA A 105 9.27 -5.86 0.51
CA ALA A 105 9.53 -7.26 0.19
C ALA A 105 9.06 -7.61 -1.23
N GLU A 106 7.92 -7.08 -1.67
CA GLU A 106 7.40 -7.34 -3.02
C GLU A 106 8.08 -6.49 -4.09
N LEU A 107 8.35 -5.21 -3.79
CA LEU A 107 9.08 -4.33 -4.71
C LEU A 107 10.51 -4.82 -4.97
N ASN A 108 11.17 -5.42 -3.97
CA ASN A 108 12.50 -6.00 -4.12
C ASN A 108 12.54 -7.28 -4.99
N LYS A 109 11.38 -7.83 -5.40
CA LYS A 109 11.29 -8.91 -6.40
C LYS A 109 11.20 -8.38 -7.83
N ILE A 110 10.94 -7.08 -8.00
CA ILE A 110 10.81 -6.43 -9.31
C ILE A 110 12.18 -5.88 -9.70
N GLY A 111 12.76 -6.42 -10.77
CA GLY A 111 14.10 -6.06 -11.19
C GLY A 111 14.56 -6.86 -12.41
N HIS A 112 15.86 -6.84 -12.66
CA HIS A 112 16.47 -7.56 -13.78
C HIS A 112 17.85 -8.09 -13.38
N TYR A 113 18.30 -9.14 -14.06
CA TYR A 113 19.66 -9.63 -13.90
C TYR A 113 20.62 -8.83 -14.77
N VAL A 114 21.78 -8.47 -14.22
CA VAL A 114 22.89 -7.86 -14.93
C VAL A 114 24.13 -8.73 -14.81
N GLY A 115 25.08 -8.56 -15.73
CA GLY A 115 26.33 -9.32 -15.76
C GLY A 115 26.20 -10.69 -16.46
N LEU A 116 27.34 -11.36 -16.62
CA LEU A 116 27.47 -12.64 -17.31
C LEU A 116 28.24 -13.65 -16.44
N GLY A 117 27.98 -14.94 -16.68
CA GLY A 117 28.64 -16.04 -15.97
C GLY A 117 28.51 -15.94 -14.45
N GLN A 118 29.64 -16.04 -13.75
CA GLN A 118 29.72 -15.99 -12.28
C GLN A 118 29.45 -14.59 -11.70
N ASN A 119 29.47 -13.53 -12.53
CA ASN A 119 29.18 -12.15 -12.09
C ASN A 119 27.71 -11.76 -12.26
N ARG A 120 26.83 -12.73 -12.59
CA ARG A 120 25.39 -12.46 -12.74
C ARG A 120 24.79 -12.09 -11.37
N ARG A 121 24.14 -10.93 -11.29
CA ARG A 121 23.48 -10.45 -10.07
C ARG A 121 22.11 -9.85 -10.37
N PHE A 122 21.19 -9.97 -9.42
CA PHE A 122 19.87 -9.33 -9.52
C PHE A 122 19.95 -7.87 -9.07
N VAL A 123 19.39 -6.96 -9.87
CA VAL A 123 19.30 -5.53 -9.57
C VAL A 123 17.84 -5.13 -9.53
N VAL A 124 17.43 -4.59 -8.38
CA VAL A 124 16.08 -4.11 -8.12
C VAL A 124 15.77 -2.91 -9.02
N SER A 125 14.53 -2.86 -9.53
CA SER A 125 14.03 -1.72 -10.29
C SER A 125 14.00 -0.47 -9.43
N LYS A 126 14.56 0.64 -9.93
CA LYS A 126 14.48 1.95 -9.30
C LYS A 126 13.12 2.62 -9.52
N THR A 127 12.38 2.18 -10.53
CA THR A 127 11.07 2.75 -10.88
C THR A 127 9.98 1.98 -10.17
N LYS A 128 9.24 2.65 -9.30
CA LYS A 128 8.06 2.11 -8.62
C LYS A 128 6.92 1.93 -9.64
N PRO A 129 6.23 0.78 -9.65
CA PRO A 129 5.05 0.62 -10.49
C PRO A 129 4.01 1.71 -10.21
N SER A 130 3.37 2.23 -11.25
CA SER A 130 2.42 3.36 -11.10
C SER A 130 1.25 3.06 -10.17
N TYR A 131 0.80 1.79 -10.11
CA TYR A 131 -0.23 1.38 -9.17
C TYR A 131 0.24 1.42 -7.72
N CYS A 132 1.52 1.13 -7.44
CA CYS A 132 2.07 1.26 -6.09
C CYS A 132 2.28 2.72 -5.70
N ALA A 133 2.72 3.56 -6.63
CA ALA A 133 2.75 4.99 -6.38
C ALA A 133 1.34 5.57 -6.12
N ALA A 134 0.32 5.13 -6.88
CA ALA A 134 -1.06 5.54 -6.65
C ALA A 134 -1.63 5.00 -5.33
N TYR A 135 -1.22 3.79 -4.92
CA TYR A 135 -1.60 3.19 -3.65
C TYR A 135 -1.01 4.01 -2.49
N GLU A 136 0.32 4.12 -2.40
CA GLU A 136 1.00 4.77 -1.25
C GLU A 136 0.70 6.27 -1.10
N ASN A 137 0.34 6.95 -2.19
CA ASN A 137 -0.05 8.36 -2.15
C ASN A 137 -1.55 8.58 -1.84
N HIS A 138 -2.32 7.50 -1.66
CA HIS A 138 -3.74 7.61 -1.35
C HIS A 138 -3.95 7.86 0.16
N GLU A 139 -4.91 8.72 0.49
CA GLU A 139 -5.18 9.20 1.85
C GLU A 139 -5.52 8.09 2.86
N TRP A 140 -5.99 6.93 2.37
CA TRP A 140 -6.45 5.80 3.18
C TRP A 140 -5.40 4.68 3.32
N THR A 141 -4.18 4.92 2.84
CA THR A 141 -3.10 3.92 2.90
C THR A 141 -2.01 4.34 3.87
N THR A 142 -1.53 3.37 4.64
CA THR A 142 -0.48 3.60 5.64
C THR A 142 0.88 3.05 5.22
N VAL A 143 0.91 2.18 4.19
CA VAL A 143 2.15 1.61 3.66
C VAL A 143 2.88 2.65 2.83
N LYS A 144 4.16 2.88 3.13
CA LYS A 144 5.06 3.72 2.34
C LYS A 144 6.39 3.03 2.15
N THR A 145 6.98 3.16 0.96
CA THR A 145 8.29 2.58 0.68
C THR A 145 9.25 3.58 0.06
N GLU A 146 10.52 3.50 0.46
CA GLU A 146 11.59 4.34 -0.06
C GLU A 146 12.67 3.49 -0.73
N LEU A 147 13.27 4.01 -1.80
CA LEU A 147 14.40 3.39 -2.46
C LEU A 147 15.71 3.86 -1.81
N GLN A 148 16.44 2.94 -1.19
CA GLN A 148 17.73 3.21 -0.57
C GLN A 148 18.89 2.66 -1.39
N THR A 149 20.02 3.38 -1.35
CA THR A 149 21.27 2.92 -1.97
C THR A 149 21.91 1.82 -1.12
N VAL A 150 22.37 0.75 -1.77
CA VAL A 150 23.11 -0.33 -1.15
C VAL A 150 24.60 -0.12 -1.40
N TYR A 151 25.39 -0.15 -0.33
CA TYR A 151 26.85 -0.04 -0.39
C TYR A 151 27.49 -1.41 -0.20
N CYS A 152 28.41 -1.76 -1.10
CA CYS A 152 29.24 -2.95 -1.00
C CYS A 152 30.67 -2.54 -0.64
N THR A 153 31.46 -3.49 -0.16
CA THR A 153 32.89 -3.31 0.11
C THR A 153 33.72 -3.98 -0.98
N ARG A 154 34.82 -3.33 -1.37
CA ARG A 154 35.87 -3.94 -2.20
C ARG A 154 37.21 -3.77 -1.51
N MET A 155 38.09 -4.74 -1.67
CA MET A 155 39.51 -4.56 -1.34
C MET A 155 40.22 -3.86 -2.49
N VAL A 156 40.86 -2.74 -2.20
CA VAL A 156 41.68 -2.00 -3.16
C VAL A 156 43.15 -2.24 -2.82
N ARG A 157 43.92 -2.71 -3.81
CA ARG A 157 45.38 -2.79 -3.75
C ARG A 157 45.92 -1.66 -4.61
N SER A 158 46.69 -0.74 -4.03
CA SER A 158 47.36 0.29 -4.83
C SER A 158 48.56 -0.34 -5.54
N ILE A 159 48.50 -0.34 -6.86
CA ILE A 159 49.61 -0.74 -7.72
C ILE A 159 50.49 0.50 -7.87
N GLY A 160 51.65 0.51 -7.21
CA GLY A 160 52.64 1.58 -7.34
C GLY A 160 53.02 1.78 -8.81
N GLY A 161 53.02 3.04 -9.26
CA GLY A 161 53.26 3.41 -10.66
C GLY A 161 54.61 2.94 -11.20
N PHE A 162 54.69 2.81 -12.54
CA PHE A 162 55.93 2.57 -13.29
C PHE A 162 56.95 3.67 -12.96
N GLY A 163 57.81 3.43 -11.99
CA GLY A 163 58.79 4.41 -11.52
C GLY A 163 59.46 4.01 -10.20
N GLY A 164 60.36 3.02 -10.26
CA GLY A 164 61.56 2.94 -9.42
C GLY A 164 61.45 2.77 -7.89
N SER A 165 60.28 2.68 -7.25
CA SER A 165 60.20 2.33 -5.82
C SER A 165 58.93 1.56 -5.47
N LEU A 166 59.12 0.29 -5.08
CA LEU A 166 58.07 -0.61 -4.58
C LEU A 166 57.60 -0.16 -3.19
N SER A 167 56.75 0.87 -3.13
CA SER A 167 56.00 1.19 -1.91
C SER A 167 54.86 0.17 -1.77
N HIS A 168 55.02 -0.77 -0.84
CA HIS A 168 54.01 -1.79 -0.54
C HIS A 168 52.87 -1.16 0.28
N SER A 169 51.95 -0.47 -0.41
CA SER A 169 50.75 0.04 0.24
C SER A 169 49.87 -1.12 0.73
N GLN A 170 49.48 -1.08 2.01
CA GLN A 170 48.60 -2.12 2.56
C GLN A 170 47.23 -2.07 1.86
N PRO A 171 46.64 -3.23 1.53
CA PRO A 171 45.29 -3.29 1.00
C PRO A 171 44.33 -2.65 2.01
N HIS A 172 43.44 -1.79 1.51
CA HIS A 172 42.38 -1.21 2.33
C HIS A 172 41.01 -1.53 1.74
N THR A 173 40.01 -1.54 2.62
CA THR A 173 38.61 -1.80 2.24
C THR A 173 37.92 -0.48 1.95
N GLU A 174 37.36 -0.35 0.76
CA GLU A 174 36.60 0.83 0.33
C GLU A 174 35.12 0.46 0.16
N LYS A 175 34.21 1.35 0.59
CA LYS A 175 32.77 1.23 0.33
C LYS A 175 32.41 1.93 -0.98
N TYR A 176 31.61 1.28 -1.82
CA TYR A 176 31.10 1.86 -3.06
C TYR A 176 29.62 1.52 -3.25
N ALA A 177 28.87 2.41 -3.91
CA ALA A 177 27.46 2.16 -4.24
C ALA A 177 27.38 1.03 -5.27
N CYS A 178 26.74 -0.07 -4.89
CA CYS A 178 26.72 -1.29 -5.70
C CYS A 178 25.32 -1.72 -6.13
N GLY A 179 24.26 -1.10 -5.59
CA GLY A 179 22.87 -1.45 -5.86
C GLY A 179 21.88 -0.54 -5.15
N HIS A 180 20.60 -0.91 -5.22
CA HIS A 180 19.50 -0.23 -4.52
C HIS A 180 18.59 -1.31 -3.93
N LYS A 181 17.84 -0.96 -2.88
CA LYS A 181 16.78 -1.79 -2.31
C LYS A 181 15.61 -0.90 -1.87
N TRP A 182 14.39 -1.40 -2.01
CA TRP A 182 13.23 -0.80 -1.37
C TRP A 182 13.24 -1.14 0.13
N VAL A 183 12.81 -0.19 0.96
CA VAL A 183 12.59 -0.38 2.39
C VAL A 183 11.24 0.19 2.79
N ASP A 184 10.57 -0.45 3.75
CA ASP A 184 9.33 0.06 4.32
C ASP A 184 9.63 1.23 5.25
N VAL A 185 8.85 2.30 5.12
CA VAL A 185 8.90 3.48 5.96
C VAL A 185 7.79 3.36 6.99
N LYS A 186 8.15 3.45 8.28
CA LYS A 186 7.18 3.50 9.39
C LYS A 186 6.69 4.92 9.60
#